data_AF-C6T6W0-F1
#
_entry.id   AF-C6T6W0-F1
#
_cell.length_a   1.000
_cell.length_b   1.000
_cell.length_c   1.000
_cell.angle_alpha   90.00
_cell.angle_beta   90.00
_cell.angle_gamma   90.00
#
_symmetry.space_group_name_H-M   'P 1'
#
loop_
_entity.id
_entity.type
_entity.pdbx_description
1 polymer ?
#
loop_
_entity_poly.entity_id
_entity_poly.type
_entity_poly.pdbx_seq_one_letter_code
_entity_poly.pdbx_strand_id
1 'polypeptide(L)' 'GEVKEVKLKDGRVLEADIVVVGVGGRPQTALVKGQVEEEKGGIKSDAFFKTNLSDVYAVGD' A
#
# COMPACT_ATOMS: atom_id res chain seq x y z
N GLY A 1 -7.50 23.50 -6.11
CA GLY A 1 -7.80 24.09 -4.79
C GLY A 1 -6.56 24.00 -3.96
N GLU A 2 -6.22 25.05 -3.20
CA GLU A 2 -5.06 25.08 -2.32
C GLU A 2 -5.48 24.67 -0.91
N VAL A 3 -4.60 23.96 -0.20
CA VAL A 3 -4.82 23.67 1.23
C VAL A 3 -4.62 24.95 2.03
N LYS A 4 -5.43 25.13 3.08
CA LYS A 4 -5.35 26.28 3.99
C LYS A 4 -5.26 25.87 5.44
N GLU A 5 -5.88 24.75 5.78
CA GLU A 5 -5.94 24.26 7.15
C GLU A 5 -6.11 22.73 7.21
N VAL A 6 -5.74 22.14 8.35
CA VAL A 6 -5.98 20.75 8.72
C VAL A 6 -6.84 20.73 9.98
N LYS A 7 -8.01 20.10 9.91
CA LYS A 7 -8.89 19.88 11.07
C LYS A 7 -8.57 18.56 11.72
N LEU A 8 -8.15 18.60 12.98
CA LEU A 8 -7.83 17.41 13.77
C LEU A 8 -9.08 16.86 14.46
N LYS A 9 -9.07 15.56 14.77
CA LYS A 9 -10.19 14.86 15.42
C LYS A 9 -10.55 15.45 16.79
N ASP A 10 -9.59 16.05 17.49
CA ASP A 10 -9.80 16.70 18.79
C ASP A 10 -10.37 18.13 18.69
N GLY A 11 -10.70 18.59 17.48
CA GLY A 11 -11.30 19.90 17.23
C GLY A 11 -10.30 21.02 16.96
N ARG A 12 -8.99 20.78 17.11
CA ARG A 12 -7.98 21.77 16.73
C ARG A 12 -7.94 21.99 15.21
N VAL A 13 -7.59 23.20 14.82
CA VAL A 13 -7.38 23.59 13.42
C VAL A 13 -5.95 24.12 13.29
N LEU A 14 -5.20 23.58 12.32
CA LEU A 14 -3.83 23.99 12.02
C LEU A 14 -3.80 24.67 10.66
N GLU A 15 -3.36 25.91 10.55
CA GLU A 15 -3.11 26.55 9.26
C GLU A 15 -1.93 25.88 8.54
N ALA A 16 -2.08 25.62 7.25
CA ALA A 16 -1.04 24.99 6.44
C ALA A 16 -1.23 25.29 4.94
N ASP A 17 -0.17 25.76 4.29
CA ASP A 17 -0.10 25.94 2.83
C ASP A 17 0.30 24.66 2.09
N ILE A 18 0.96 23.72 2.79
CA ILE A 18 1.39 22.42 2.27
C ILE A 18 1.16 21.34 3.33
N VAL A 19 0.63 20.19 2.89
CA VAL A 19 0.49 18.98 3.72
C VAL A 19 1.16 17.81 3.03
N VAL A 20 2.05 17.13 3.74
CA VAL A 20 2.68 15.88 3.30
C VAL A 20 2.01 14.71 4.02
N VAL A 21 1.52 13.73 3.26
CA VAL A 21 0.79 12.58 3.79
C VAL A 21 1.65 11.32 3.70
N GLY A 22 1.93 10.71 4.84
CA GLY A 22 2.63 9.43 4.95
C GLY A 22 1.90 8.50 5.91
N VAL A 23 0.83 7.85 5.45
CA VAL A 23 -0.05 6.97 6.27
C VAL A 23 0.21 5.47 6.04
N GLY A 24 1.36 5.14 5.45
CA GLY A 24 1.74 3.78 5.07
C GLY A 24 1.35 3.40 3.63
N GLY A 25 1.97 2.34 3.13
CA GLY A 25 1.67 1.71 1.84
C GLY A 25 0.90 0.40 2.00
N ARG A 26 0.32 -0.09 0.90
CA ARG A 26 -0.24 -1.44 0.80
C ARG A 26 0.22 -2.06 -0.53
N PRO A 27 0.66 -3.33 -0.55
CA PRO A 27 1.02 -4.01 -1.79
C PRO A 27 -0.12 -3.96 -2.81
N GLN A 28 0.21 -3.70 -4.07
CA GLN A 28 -0.77 -3.57 -5.16
C GLN A 28 -1.02 -4.92 -5.83
N THR A 29 -1.76 -5.81 -5.16
CA THR A 29 -1.99 -7.19 -5.64
C THR A 29 -3.25 -7.36 -6.51
N ALA A 30 -4.00 -6.29 -6.78
CA ALA A 30 -5.33 -6.38 -7.37
C ALA A 30 -5.37 -7.07 -8.76
N LEU A 31 -4.30 -6.93 -9.55
CA LEU A 31 -4.21 -7.53 -10.89
C LEU A 31 -4.24 -9.07 -10.88
N VAL A 32 -3.75 -9.68 -9.80
CA VAL A 32 -3.57 -11.14 -9.69
C VAL A 32 -4.40 -11.75 -8.57
N LYS A 33 -5.31 -10.95 -7.98
CA LYS A 33 -6.14 -11.37 -6.85
C LYS A 33 -6.90 -12.65 -7.17
N GLY A 34 -6.77 -13.66 -6.32
CA GLY A 34 -7.39 -14.98 -6.48
C GLY A 34 -6.77 -15.88 -7.56
N GLN A 35 -5.72 -15.43 -8.25
CA GLN A 35 -4.96 -16.24 -9.21
C GLN A 35 -3.71 -16.85 -8.58
N VAL A 36 -3.13 -16.17 -7.59
CA VAL A 36 -1.95 -16.61 -6.82
C VAL A 36 -2.27 -16.72 -5.33
N GLU A 37 -1.49 -17.50 -4.59
CA GLU A 37 -1.56 -17.51 -3.13
C GLU A 37 -1.10 -16.16 -2.55
N GLU A 38 -1.87 -15.63 -1.60
CA GLU A 38 -1.57 -14.39 -0.90
C GLU A 38 -1.35 -14.69 0.59
N GLU A 39 -0.34 -14.05 1.19
CA GLU A 39 -0.02 -14.19 2.61
C GLU A 39 0.47 -12.85 3.16
N LYS A 40 0.07 -12.50 4.40
CA LYS A 40 0.49 -11.27 5.11
C LYS A 40 0.27 -9.95 4.33
N GLY A 41 -0.68 -9.94 3.40
CA GLY A 41 -1.05 -8.75 2.62
C GLY A 41 -0.28 -8.58 1.30
N GLY A 42 0.59 -9.52 0.92
CA GLY A 42 1.27 -9.55 -0.36
C GLY A 42 1.11 -10.89 -1.08
N ILE A 43 1.80 -11.05 -2.21
CA ILE A 43 1.86 -12.31 -2.95
C ILE A 43 2.83 -13.26 -2.24
N LYS A 44 2.37 -14.46 -1.91
CA LYS A 44 3.20 -15.47 -1.27
C LYS A 44 4.22 -16.01 -2.27
N SER A 45 5.48 -16.07 -1.86
CA SER A 45 6.56 -16.64 -2.66
C SER A 45 7.53 -17.48 -1.84
N ASP A 46 8.31 -18.30 -2.53
CA ASP A 46 9.38 -19.09 -1.92
C ASP A 46 10.69 -18.30 -1.77
N ALA A 47 11.76 -18.95 -1.30
CA ALA A 47 13.08 -18.34 -1.13
C ALA A 47 13.75 -17.87 -2.45
N PHE A 48 13.17 -18.21 -3.60
CA PHE A 48 13.60 -17.80 -4.94
C PHE A 48 12.57 -16.88 -5.61
N PHE A 49 11.63 -16.31 -4.84
CA PHE A 49 10.58 -15.39 -5.28
C PHE A 49 9.52 -15.99 -6.21
N LYS A 50 9.44 -17.32 -6.33
CA LYS A 50 8.43 -18.01 -7.14
C LYS A 50 7.10 -18.01 -6.42
N THR A 51 6.02 -17.73 -7.15
CA THR A 51 4.65 -17.93 -6.65
C THR A 51 4.22 -19.40 -6.79
N ASN A 52 2.96 -19.72 -6.50
CA ASN A 52 2.40 -21.05 -6.76
C ASN A 52 2.15 -21.35 -8.25
N LEU A 53 2.29 -20.38 -9.14
CA LEU A 53 2.17 -20.55 -10.59
C LEU A 53 3.55 -20.65 -11.25
N SER A 54 3.68 -21.56 -12.23
CA SER A 54 4.90 -21.71 -13.03
C SER A 54 5.24 -20.42 -13.76
N ASP A 55 6.51 -20.04 -13.73
CA ASP A 55 7.06 -18.85 -14.40
C ASP A 55 6.48 -17.49 -13.94
N VAL A 56 5.80 -17.47 -12.79
CA VAL A 56 5.31 -16.23 -12.15
C VAL A 56 6.07 -15.99 -10.84
N TYR A 57 6.63 -14.79 -10.72
CA TYR A 57 7.47 -14.38 -9.60
C TYR A 57 6.95 -13.08 -8.98
N ALA A 58 7.19 -12.89 -7.68
CA ALA A 58 6.85 -11.66 -6.95
C ALA A 58 8.05 -11.18 -6.14
N VAL A 59 8.45 -9.93 -6.36
CA VAL A 59 9.63 -9.28 -5.75
C VAL A 59 9.28 -7.86 -5.32
N GLY A 60 9.88 -7.39 -4.22
CA GLY A 60 9.55 -6.07 -3.65
C GLY A 60 8.19 -6.07 -2.94
N ASP A 61 7.67 -4.85 -2.72
CA ASP A 61 6.33 -4.58 -2.17
C ASP A 61 5.32 -4.25 -3.28
#